data_AF-A0A844IX62-F1
#
_entry.id   AF-A0A844IX62-F1
#
_cell.length_a   1.000
_cell.length_b   1.000
_cell.length_c   1.000
_cell.angle_alpha   90.00
_cell.angle_beta   90.00
_cell.angle_gamma   90.00
#
_symmetry.space_group_name_H-M   'P 1'
#
loop_
_entity.id
_entity.type
_entity.pdbx_description
1 polymer ?
#
loop_
_entity_poly.entity_id
_entity_poly.type
_entity_poly.pdbx_seq_one_letter_code
_entity_poly.pdbx_strand_id
1 'polypeptide(L)'
;MEKLQTASRQAEIEATFITLANQWREENRGISSTNQMCMHPAYQQIIGMGEVVIPLLLRELEKKSGRWFWALKSISREDPVPPEYRGNTEKMTKAWLEWGKQRGYNW
;
A
#
# COMPACT_ATOMS: atom_id res chain seq x y z
N MET A 1 14.18 18.81 19.77
CA MET A 1 15.01 18.26 18.68
C MET A 1 14.45 16.94 18.14
N GLU A 2 13.99 16.03 18.99
CA GLU A 2 13.43 14.72 18.61
C GLU A 2 12.21 14.75 17.66
N LYS A 3 11.29 15.72 17.83
CA LYS A 3 10.15 15.92 16.91
C LYS A 3 10.57 16.30 15.48
N LEU A 4 11.66 17.06 15.34
CA LEU A 4 12.18 17.48 14.02
C LEU A 4 12.83 16.30 13.27
N GLN A 5 13.54 15.42 14.00
CA GLN A 5 14.13 14.21 13.43
C GLN A 5 13.06 13.20 12.98
N THR A 6 12.00 13.03 13.76
CA THR A 6 10.85 12.16 13.40
C THR A 6 10.13 12.67 12.16
N ALA A 7 9.88 13.98 12.06
CA ALA A 7 9.26 14.58 10.88
C ALA A 7 10.13 14.45 9.62
N SER A 8 11.45 14.65 9.75
CA SER A 8 12.41 14.43 8.65
C SER A 8 12.38 12.99 8.15
N ARG A 9 12.40 12.02 9.08
CA ARG A 9 12.35 10.59 8.74
C ARG A 9 11.04 10.22 8.05
N GLN A 10 9.91 10.75 8.51
CA GLN A 10 8.62 10.50 7.88
C GLN A 10 8.58 11.06 6.45
N ALA A 11 9.14 12.25 6.22
CA ALA A 11 9.23 12.86 4.89
C ALA A 11 10.12 12.02 3.95
N GLU A 12 11.22 11.47 4.44
CA GLU A 12 12.09 10.55 3.66
C GLU A 12 11.37 9.26 3.26
N ILE A 13 10.60 8.68 4.18
CA ILE A 13 9.78 7.47 3.92
C ILE A 13 8.73 7.79 2.87
N GLU A 14 8.01 8.90 3.01
CA GLU A 14 6.97 9.31 2.05
C GLU A 14 7.57 9.61 0.67
N ALA A 15 8.70 10.32 0.61
CA ALA A 15 9.39 10.61 -0.66
C ALA A 15 9.86 9.32 -1.37
N THR A 16 10.42 8.38 -0.61
CA THR A 16 10.84 7.07 -1.14
C THR A 16 9.64 6.29 -1.66
N PHE A 17 8.57 6.21 -0.88
CA PHE A 17 7.32 5.54 -1.28
C PHE A 17 6.73 6.15 -2.55
N ILE A 18 6.62 7.49 -2.62
CA ILE A 18 6.06 8.20 -3.78
C ILE A 18 6.90 7.91 -5.03
N THR A 19 8.23 7.96 -4.91
CA THR A 19 9.14 7.65 -6.02
C THR A 19 8.90 6.24 -6.56
N LEU A 20 8.88 5.24 -5.68
CA LEU A 20 8.65 3.83 -6.05
C LEU A 20 7.24 3.61 -6.62
N ALA A 21 6.21 4.21 -6.00
CA ALA A 21 4.84 4.08 -6.46
C ALA A 21 4.66 4.71 -7.85
N ASN A 22 5.28 5.86 -8.12
CA ASN A 22 5.26 6.50 -9.43
C ASN A 22 5.98 5.65 -10.48
N GLN A 23 7.19 5.16 -10.17
CA GLN A 23 7.93 4.25 -11.04
C GLN A 23 7.09 3.03 -11.39
N TRP A 24 6.52 2.38 -10.37
CA TRP A 24 5.68 1.20 -10.56
C TRP A 24 4.47 1.47 -11.47
N ARG A 25 3.79 2.62 -11.31
CA ARG A 25 2.63 2.98 -12.15
C ARG A 25 3.03 3.23 -13.59
N GLU A 26 4.17 3.90 -13.82
CA GLU A 26 4.64 4.22 -15.17
C GLU A 26 5.09 2.96 -15.92
N GLU A 27 5.90 2.13 -15.27
CA GLU A 27 6.48 0.93 -15.88
C GLU A 27 5.46 -0.22 -16.06
N ASN A 28 4.31 -0.17 -15.37
CA ASN A 28 3.22 -1.15 -15.53
C ASN A 28 2.01 -0.61 -16.32
N ARG A 29 2.14 0.52 -17.03
CA ARG A 29 1.07 0.99 -17.92
C ARG A 29 0.75 -0.09 -18.97
N GLY A 30 -0.51 -0.48 -19.07
CA GLY A 30 -0.97 -1.49 -20.03
C GLY A 30 -0.71 -2.94 -19.62
N ILE A 31 -0.07 -3.21 -18.47
CA ILE A 31 0.09 -4.56 -17.95
C ILE A 31 -1.19 -5.01 -17.24
N SER A 32 -1.78 -6.12 -17.71
CA SER A 32 -3.00 -6.70 -17.13
C SER A 32 -2.72 -7.85 -16.14
N SER A 33 -1.52 -8.42 -16.17
CA SER A 33 -1.12 -9.51 -15.28
C SER A 33 -0.85 -8.99 -13.87
N THR A 34 -1.72 -9.37 -12.92
CA THR A 34 -1.55 -9.03 -11.50
C THR A 34 -0.25 -9.61 -10.94
N ASN A 35 0.14 -10.82 -11.35
CA ASN A 35 1.38 -11.44 -10.92
C ASN A 35 2.60 -10.63 -11.38
N GLN A 36 2.62 -10.22 -12.65
CA GLN A 36 3.72 -9.40 -13.19
C GLN A 36 3.83 -8.07 -12.45
N MET A 37 2.70 -7.41 -12.23
CA MET A 37 2.61 -6.16 -11.48
C MET A 37 3.13 -6.30 -10.04
N CYS A 38 2.80 -7.40 -9.34
CA CYS A 38 3.27 -7.63 -7.98
C CYS A 38 4.76 -7.96 -7.93
N MET A 39 5.32 -8.63 -8.94
CA MET A 39 6.76 -8.98 -8.99
C MET A 39 7.66 -7.83 -9.44
N HIS A 40 7.08 -6.69 -9.82
CA HIS A 40 7.84 -5.52 -10.25
C HIS A 40 8.82 -5.04 -9.16
N PRO A 41 10.08 -4.70 -9.47
CA PRO A 41 11.09 -4.33 -8.48
C PRO A 41 10.63 -3.20 -7.53
N ALA A 42 10.03 -2.14 -8.06
CA ALA A 42 9.52 -1.05 -7.24
C ALA A 42 8.40 -1.48 -6.26
N TYR A 43 7.55 -2.45 -6.65
CA TYR A 43 6.51 -3.01 -5.78
C TYR A 43 7.14 -3.82 -4.63
N GLN A 44 8.14 -4.64 -4.95
CA GLN A 44 8.87 -5.44 -3.97
C GLN A 44 9.65 -4.56 -2.99
N GLN A 45 10.23 -3.45 -3.47
CA GLN A 45 10.88 -2.46 -2.59
C GLN A 45 9.87 -1.81 -1.62
N ILE A 46 8.66 -1.47 -2.08
CA ILE A 46 7.59 -0.98 -1.20
C ILE A 46 7.24 -2.01 -0.11
N ILE A 47 7.15 -3.30 -0.47
CA ILE A 47 6.97 -4.37 0.53
C ILE A 47 8.16 -4.39 1.52
N GLY A 48 9.38 -4.26 1.02
CA GLY A 48 10.60 -4.22 1.81
C GLY A 48 10.70 -3.03 2.77
N MET A 49 9.94 -1.95 2.54
CA MET A 49 9.84 -0.83 3.48
C MET A 49 9.10 -1.22 4.77
N GLY A 50 8.24 -2.25 4.73
CA GLY A 50 7.58 -2.81 5.91
C GLY A 50 6.42 -1.96 6.47
N GLU A 51 6.14 -2.09 7.77
CA GLU A 51 4.92 -1.53 8.39
C GLU A 51 4.81 -0.01 8.29
N VAL A 52 5.93 0.70 8.20
CA VAL A 52 5.96 2.18 8.15
C VAL A 52 5.22 2.76 6.94
N VAL A 53 5.00 1.98 5.88
CA VAL A 53 4.27 2.43 4.69
C VAL A 53 2.80 1.99 4.66
N ILE A 54 2.30 1.25 5.66
CA ILE A 54 0.88 0.85 5.71
C ILE A 54 -0.06 2.05 5.58
N PRO A 55 0.12 3.17 6.32
CA PRO A 55 -0.71 4.36 6.13
C PRO A 55 -0.69 4.90 4.70
N LEU A 56 0.49 4.93 4.07
CA LEU A 56 0.63 5.43 2.69
C LEU A 56 -0.09 4.52 1.67
N LEU A 57 -0.04 3.20 1.88
CA LEU A 57 -0.78 2.22 1.07
C LEU A 57 -2.30 2.35 1.24
N LEU A 58 -2.77 2.60 2.47
CA LEU A 58 -4.19 2.84 2.75
C LEU A 58 -4.69 4.13 2.09
N ARG A 59 -3.92 5.23 2.16
CA ARG A 59 -4.20 6.48 1.42
C ARG A 59 -4.31 6.25 -0.08
N GLU A 60 -3.45 5.39 -0.63
CA GLU A 60 -3.50 5.05 -2.05
C GLU A 60 -4.68 4.14 -2.42
N LEU A 61 -5.12 3.26 -1.52
CA LEU A 61 -6.33 2.48 -1.72
C LEU A 61 -7.59 3.34 -1.72
N GLU A 62 -7.65 4.38 -0.89
CA GLU A 62 -8.77 5.32 -0.85
C GLU A 62 -8.99 6.02 -2.21
N LYS A 63 -7.90 6.28 -2.94
CA LYS A 63 -7.92 6.77 -4.33
C LYS A 63 -8.33 5.70 -5.36
N LYS A 64 -8.88 4.57 -4.90
CA LYS A 64 -9.44 3.45 -5.69
C LYS A 64 -8.45 2.71 -6.60
N SER A 65 -7.18 2.57 -6.19
CA SER A 65 -6.20 1.88 -7.03
C SER A 65 -6.38 0.36 -7.07
N GLY A 66 -6.90 -0.29 -6.01
CA GLY A 66 -7.05 -1.76 -5.89
C GLY A 66 -5.74 -2.56 -6.02
N ARG A 67 -4.61 -1.88 -6.24
CA ARG A 67 -3.33 -2.46 -6.64
C ARG A 67 -2.44 -2.80 -5.44
N TRP A 68 -2.82 -2.33 -4.25
CA TRP A 68 -2.01 -2.42 -3.03
C TRP A 68 -2.47 -3.53 -2.06
N PHE A 69 -3.50 -4.31 -2.38
CA PHE A 69 -3.97 -5.38 -1.51
C PHE A 69 -2.89 -6.42 -1.21
N TRP A 70 -2.08 -6.78 -2.21
CA TRP A 70 -0.98 -7.73 -2.03
C TRP A 70 0.12 -7.16 -1.12
N ALA A 71 0.51 -5.90 -1.32
CA ALA A 71 1.47 -5.22 -0.46
C ALA A 71 0.98 -5.16 0.99
N LEU A 72 -0.26 -4.72 1.22
CA LEU A 72 -0.85 -4.65 2.56
C LEU A 72 -0.85 -6.02 3.24
N LYS A 73 -1.33 -7.06 2.56
CA LYS A 73 -1.31 -8.44 3.08
C LYS A 73 0.10 -8.95 3.38
N SER A 74 1.05 -8.65 2.51
CA SER A 74 2.44 -9.12 2.67
C SER A 74 3.13 -8.46 3.86
N ILE A 75 2.86 -7.17 4.09
CA ILE A 75 3.44 -6.39 5.17
C ILE A 75 2.74 -6.71 6.49
N SER A 76 1.40 -6.60 6.56
CA SER A 76 0.65 -6.80 7.81
C SER A 76 0.51 -8.26 8.22
N ARG A 77 0.72 -9.20 7.29
CA ARG A 77 0.44 -10.64 7.46
C ARG A 77 -1.02 -10.95 7.77
N GLU A 78 -1.92 -10.02 7.46
CA GLU A 78 -3.35 -10.14 7.66
C GLU A 78 -4.13 -10.05 6.35
N ASP A 79 -5.35 -10.58 6.35
CA ASP A 79 -6.27 -10.50 5.21
C ASP A 79 -7.69 -10.22 5.73
N PRO A 80 -8.09 -8.94 5.87
CA PRO A 80 -9.41 -8.57 6.37
C PRO A 80 -10.53 -8.79 5.33
N VAL A 81 -10.20 -9.26 4.12
CA VAL A 81 -11.16 -9.43 3.03
C VAL A 81 -11.85 -10.80 3.15
N PRO A 82 -13.16 -10.84 3.45
CA PRO A 82 -13.93 -12.07 3.46
C PRO A 82 -13.99 -12.72 2.07
N PRO A 83 -14.11 -14.06 1.96
CA PRO A 83 -14.19 -14.76 0.68
C PRO A 83 -15.26 -14.20 -0.27
N GLU A 84 -16.41 -13.78 0.25
CA GLU A 84 -17.55 -13.22 -0.48
C GLU A 84 -17.28 -11.84 -1.10
N TYR A 85 -16.22 -11.13 -0.66
CA TYR A 85 -15.83 -9.84 -1.21
C TYR A 85 -14.75 -9.95 -2.28
N ARG A 86 -14.14 -11.13 -2.45
CA ARG A 86 -13.05 -11.34 -3.40
C ARG A 86 -13.52 -11.10 -4.83
N GLY A 87 -12.72 -10.35 -5.58
CA GLY A 87 -13.06 -9.91 -6.94
C GLY A 87 -13.91 -8.63 -7.00
N ASN A 88 -14.47 -8.17 -5.88
CA ASN A 88 -15.13 -6.88 -5.80
C ASN A 88 -14.17 -5.84 -5.18
N THR A 89 -13.44 -5.12 -6.03
CA THR A 89 -12.43 -4.14 -5.61
C THR A 89 -12.96 -3.11 -4.61
N GLU A 90 -14.21 -2.65 -4.76
CA GLU A 90 -14.79 -1.67 -3.84
C GLU A 90 -14.99 -2.25 -2.44
N LYS A 91 -15.57 -3.45 -2.33
CA LYS A 91 -15.75 -4.14 -1.04
C LYS A 91 -14.41 -4.50 -0.40
N MET A 92 -13.44 -4.93 -1.20
CA MET A 92 -12.09 -5.23 -0.74
C MET A 92 -11.38 -3.99 -0.20
N THR A 93 -11.47 -2.86 -0.91
CA THR A 93 -10.95 -1.57 -0.45
C THR A 93 -11.60 -1.17 0.87
N LYS A 94 -12.93 -1.27 0.98
CA LYS A 94 -13.64 -0.93 2.22
C LYS A 94 -13.16 -1.77 3.40
N ALA A 95 -12.97 -3.08 3.21
CA ALA A 95 -12.48 -3.98 4.25
C ALA A 95 -11.08 -3.58 4.75
N TRP A 96 -10.17 -3.25 3.83
CA TRP A 96 -8.81 -2.78 4.19
C TRP A 96 -8.80 -1.42 4.89
N LEU A 97 -9.61 -0.47 4.43
CA LEU A 97 -9.72 0.84 5.08
C LEU A 97 -10.32 0.73 6.48
N GLU A 98 -11.33 -0.11 6.67
CA GLU A 98 -11.93 -0.37 7.98
C GLU A 98 -10.93 -1.04 8.93
N TRP A 99 -10.22 -2.07 8.45
CA TRP A 99 -9.12 -2.70 9.19
C TRP A 99 -8.05 -1.67 9.60
N GLY A 100 -7.69 -0.75 8.69
CA GLY A 100 -6.72 0.30 8.97
C GLY A 100 -7.14 1.20 10.14
N LYS A 101 -8.43 1.58 10.18
CA LYS A 101 -9.00 2.39 11.27
C LYS A 101 -9.00 1.63 12.59
N GLN A 102 -9.38 0.35 12.57
CA GLN A 102 -9.41 -0.51 13.76
C GLN A 102 -8.01 -0.73 14.35
N ARG A 103 -6.98 -0.74 13.50
CA ARG A 103 -5.56 -0.81 13.90
C ARG A 103 -4.99 0.52 14.39
N GLY A 104 -5.75 1.60 14.32
CA GLY A 104 -5.33 2.94 14.75
C GLY A 104 -4.39 3.64 13.77
N TYR A 105 -4.30 3.20 12.51
CA TYR A 105 -3.56 3.93 11.50
C TYR A 105 -4.28 5.24 11.16
N ASN A 106 -3.51 6.30 10.95
CA ASN A 106 -3.97 7.57 10.42
C ASN A 106 -3.26 7.80 9.08
N TRP A 107 -4.02 8.08 8.02
CA TRP A 107 -3.49 8.29 6.67
C TRP A 107 -4.24 9.39 5.94
#